data_AF-R7LBW9-F1
#
_entry.id   AF-R7LBW9-F1
#
_cell.length_a   1.000
_cell.length_b   1.000
_cell.length_c   1.000
_cell.angle_alpha   90.00
_cell.angle_beta   90.00
_cell.angle_gamma   90.00
#
_symmetry.space_group_name_H-M   'P 1'
#
loop_
_entity.id
_entity.type
_entity.pdbx_description
1 polymer ?
#
loop_
_entity_poly.entity_id
_entity_poly.type
_entity_poly.pdbx_seq_one_letter_code
_entity_poly.pdbx_strand_id
1 'polypeptide(L)'
;MKCPILSILTILCITLSACSSKKAEDTKTEAYSENRTKMEAEAQQMLTAARECLAQSEFAEAKATIQKMRKKCYLALDAREQGILLMDSIDLATAQHELSSMDSLMRAGIDSITQEDFEEACRKVQFYKQKIQHDNKKK
;
A
#
# COMPACT_ATOMS: atom_id res chain seq x y z
N MET A 1 -11.43 -6.17 78.32
CA MET A 1 -10.89 -5.30 79.39
C MET A 1 -9.71 -4.52 78.84
N LYS A 2 -9.86 -3.18 78.78
CA LYS A 2 -8.85 -2.11 78.87
C LYS A 2 -7.52 -2.23 78.10
N CYS A 3 -7.40 -1.41 77.03
CA CYS A 3 -6.13 -0.83 76.55
C CYS A 3 -5.51 0.10 77.62
N PRO A 4 -4.21 0.47 77.55
CA PRO A 4 -3.88 1.77 76.92
C PRO A 4 -2.44 1.99 76.34
N ILE A 5 -2.36 2.95 75.39
CA ILE A 5 -1.32 3.99 75.15
C ILE A 5 0.07 3.54 74.60
N LEU A 6 0.42 3.83 73.33
CA LEU A 6 0.87 5.08 72.68
C LEU A 6 2.37 5.41 72.94
N SER A 7 3.21 5.32 71.90
CA SER A 7 4.30 6.27 71.71
C SER A 7 4.48 6.58 70.22
N ILE A 8 4.50 7.89 69.97
CA ILE A 8 4.45 8.59 68.70
C ILE A 8 5.88 8.82 68.21
N LEU A 9 6.16 8.61 66.91
CA LEU A 9 7.12 9.46 66.20
C LEU A 9 6.64 9.70 64.77
N THR A 10 6.08 10.90 64.61
CA THR A 10 5.61 11.52 63.38
C THR A 10 6.75 12.22 62.63
N ILE A 11 6.57 12.35 61.31
CA ILE A 11 7.14 13.34 60.37
C ILE A 11 8.50 13.00 59.74
N LEU A 12 8.51 12.74 58.42
CA LEU A 12 8.90 13.77 57.43
C LEU A 12 8.54 13.34 56.00
N CYS A 13 7.58 14.07 55.40
CA CYS A 13 7.32 14.11 53.95
C CYS A 13 8.56 14.60 53.16
N ILE A 14 8.46 14.60 51.82
CA ILE A 14 9.37 15.17 50.80
C ILE A 14 10.19 14.04 50.14
N THR A 15 10.02 13.66 48.87
CA THR A 15 9.51 14.38 47.70
C THR A 15 8.98 13.43 46.63
N LEU A 16 7.90 13.89 45.99
CA LEU A 16 7.55 13.65 44.60
C LEU A 16 8.79 13.57 43.69
N SER A 17 9.06 12.39 43.13
CA SER A 17 9.63 12.30 41.78
C SER A 17 8.54 11.78 40.88
N ALA A 18 7.78 12.73 40.34
CA ALA A 18 6.85 12.46 39.27
C ALA A 18 7.61 11.89 38.08
N CYS A 19 7.48 10.60 37.80
CA CYS A 19 7.71 10.07 36.45
C CYS A 19 6.55 10.54 35.54
N SER A 20 6.53 11.83 35.21
CA SER A 20 5.57 12.40 34.26
C SER A 20 6.19 12.45 32.86
N SER A 21 6.35 11.28 32.25
CA SER A 21 6.69 11.19 30.80
C SER A 21 5.77 10.25 30.00
N LYS A 22 4.92 9.44 30.65
CA LYS A 22 4.09 8.42 29.94
C LYS A 22 2.96 9.01 29.08
N LYS A 23 2.35 10.13 29.50
CA LYS A 23 1.21 10.71 28.77
C LYS A 23 1.55 11.19 27.35
N ALA A 24 2.76 11.67 27.13
CA ALA A 24 3.17 12.18 25.82
C ALA A 24 3.51 11.04 24.83
N GLU A 25 3.92 9.88 25.33
CA GLU A 25 4.27 8.71 24.51
C GLU A 25 3.02 7.90 24.15
N ASP A 26 2.11 7.67 25.11
CA ASP A 26 0.84 6.99 24.87
C ASP A 26 0.00 7.76 23.83
N THR A 27 -0.14 9.09 24.00
CA THR A 27 -0.94 9.92 23.06
C THR A 27 -0.35 9.96 21.64
N LYS A 28 0.98 9.90 21.50
CA LYS A 28 1.64 9.84 20.17
C LYS A 28 1.45 8.49 19.51
N THR A 29 1.49 7.41 20.29
CA THR A 29 1.28 6.03 19.82
C THR A 29 -0.16 5.82 19.35
N GLU A 30 -1.14 6.30 20.11
CA GLU A 30 -2.55 6.24 19.72
C GLU A 30 -2.84 7.07 18.45
N ALA A 31 -2.36 8.32 18.39
CA ALA A 31 -2.52 9.15 17.19
C ALA A 31 -1.83 8.54 15.95
N TYR A 32 -0.70 7.84 16.13
CA TYR A 32 -0.03 7.12 15.05
C TYR A 32 -0.84 5.91 14.58
N SER A 33 -1.45 5.17 15.51
CA SER A 33 -2.35 4.04 15.21
C SER A 33 -3.58 4.50 14.43
N GLU A 34 -4.25 5.55 14.90
CA GLU A 34 -5.44 6.14 14.25
C GLU A 34 -5.13 6.63 12.82
N ASN A 35 -4.01 7.32 12.63
CA ASN A 35 -3.58 7.79 11.31
C ASN A 35 -3.33 6.63 10.34
N ARG A 36 -2.75 5.53 10.82
CA ARG A 36 -2.56 4.33 10.02
C ARG A 36 -3.88 3.73 9.57
N THR A 37 -4.82 3.54 10.50
CA THR A 37 -6.16 3.01 10.18
C THR A 37 -6.91 3.91 9.19
N LYS A 38 -6.82 5.23 9.36
CA LYS A 38 -7.42 6.19 8.41
C LYS A 38 -6.78 6.09 7.02
N MET A 39 -5.44 6.01 6.96
CA MET A 39 -4.73 5.86 5.68
C MET A 39 -5.04 4.52 5.03
N GLU A 40 -5.20 3.43 5.78
CA GLU A 40 -5.62 2.13 5.23
C GLU A 40 -7.00 2.21 4.60
N ALA A 41 -7.97 2.78 5.31
CA ALA A 41 -9.32 2.94 4.78
C ALA A 41 -9.34 3.79 3.49
N GLU A 42 -8.60 4.90 3.48
CA GLU A 42 -8.47 5.75 2.29
C GLU A 42 -7.75 5.02 1.14
N ALA A 43 -6.65 4.33 1.43
CA ALA A 43 -5.90 3.58 0.43
C ALA A 43 -6.77 2.48 -0.20
N GLN A 44 -7.61 1.82 0.57
CA GLN A 44 -8.52 0.80 0.06
C GLN A 44 -9.58 1.36 -0.89
N GLN A 45 -10.08 2.58 -0.64
CA GLN A 45 -10.95 3.29 -1.58
C GLN A 45 -10.21 3.61 -2.90
N MET A 46 -8.96 4.08 -2.81
CA MET A 46 -8.14 4.35 -3.99
C MET A 46 -7.80 3.08 -4.78
N LEU A 47 -7.56 1.94 -4.11
CA LEU A 47 -7.37 0.65 -4.77
C LEU A 47 -8.63 0.20 -5.50
N THR A 48 -9.81 0.48 -4.94
CA THR A 48 -11.09 0.17 -5.60
C THR A 48 -11.24 0.98 -6.88
N ALA A 49 -11.02 2.29 -6.83
CA ALA A 49 -11.01 3.15 -8.01
C ALA A 49 -9.98 2.70 -9.07
N ALA A 50 -8.77 2.32 -8.66
CA ALA A 50 -7.76 1.81 -9.59
C ALA A 50 -8.18 0.50 -10.28
N ARG A 51 -8.92 -0.39 -9.58
CA ARG A 51 -9.49 -1.61 -10.17
C ARG A 51 -10.61 -1.29 -11.15
N GLU A 52 -11.44 -0.28 -10.86
CA GLU A 52 -12.48 0.20 -11.76
C GLU A 52 -11.90 0.80 -13.05
N CYS A 53 -10.87 1.65 -12.95
CA CYS A 53 -10.14 2.15 -14.12
C CYS A 53 -9.52 1.00 -14.92
N LEU A 54 -8.89 0.02 -14.25
CA LEU A 54 -8.34 -1.16 -14.91
C LEU A 54 -9.43 -1.95 -15.67
N ALA A 55 -10.61 -2.15 -15.07
CA ALA A 55 -11.72 -2.84 -15.71
C ALA A 55 -12.25 -2.08 -16.95
N GLN A 56 -12.11 -0.75 -16.95
CA GLN A 56 -12.46 0.13 -18.07
C GLN A 56 -11.33 0.31 -19.09
N SER A 57 -10.21 -0.41 -18.93
CA SER A 57 -8.99 -0.26 -19.75
C SER A 57 -8.34 1.13 -19.68
N GLU A 58 -8.63 1.90 -18.62
CA GLU A 58 -8.05 3.22 -18.34
C GLU A 58 -6.69 3.06 -17.63
N PHE A 59 -5.73 2.41 -18.31
CA PHE A 59 -4.49 1.95 -17.68
C PHE A 59 -3.66 3.09 -17.07
N ALA A 60 -3.57 4.23 -17.74
CA ALA A 60 -2.80 5.38 -17.25
C ALA A 60 -3.38 5.94 -15.94
N GLU A 61 -4.71 6.03 -15.85
CA GLU A 61 -5.41 6.51 -14.66
C GLU A 61 -5.32 5.52 -13.50
N ALA A 62 -5.44 4.21 -13.80
CA ALA A 62 -5.21 3.17 -12.82
C ALA A 62 -3.80 3.26 -12.21
N LYS A 63 -2.74 3.39 -13.05
CA LYS A 63 -1.35 3.57 -12.58
C LYS A 63 -1.19 4.83 -11.74
N ALA A 64 -1.72 5.96 -12.22
CA ALA A 64 -1.63 7.24 -11.52
C ALA A 64 -2.29 7.16 -10.14
N THR A 65 -3.43 6.49 -10.04
CA THR A 65 -4.16 6.28 -8.78
C THR A 65 -3.33 5.48 -7.77
N ILE A 66 -2.69 4.38 -8.19
CA ILE A 66 -1.79 3.60 -7.31
C ILE A 66 -0.57 4.41 -6.88
N GLN A 67 0.06 5.15 -7.79
CA GLN A 67 1.20 6.00 -7.47
C GLN A 67 0.83 7.10 -6.46
N LYS A 68 -0.33 7.72 -6.64
CA LYS A 68 -0.87 8.72 -5.71
C LYS A 68 -1.17 8.09 -4.35
N MET A 69 -1.79 6.91 -4.32
CA MET A 69 -2.07 6.16 -3.10
C MET A 69 -0.78 5.88 -2.32
N ARG A 70 0.28 5.38 -2.98
CA ARG A 70 1.57 5.08 -2.33
C ARG A 70 2.22 6.30 -1.68
N LYS A 71 2.04 7.49 -2.27
CA LYS A 71 2.57 8.76 -1.75
C LYS A 71 1.70 9.31 -0.61
N LYS A 72 0.38 9.29 -0.78
CA LYS A 72 -0.57 9.88 0.16
C LYS A 72 -0.76 9.03 1.41
N CYS A 73 -0.92 7.72 1.23
CA CYS A 73 -1.24 6.76 2.29
C CYS A 73 0.01 5.95 2.66
N TYR A 74 1.10 6.63 3.01
CA TYR A 74 2.40 5.99 3.22
C TYR A 74 2.43 5.03 4.42
N LEU A 75 1.52 5.20 5.39
CA LEU A 75 1.36 4.30 6.54
C LEU A 75 0.44 3.10 6.27
N ALA A 76 -0.24 3.06 5.11
CA ALA A 76 -1.15 1.98 4.75
C ALA A 76 -0.36 0.79 4.18
N LEU A 77 0.26 -0.02 5.05
CA LEU A 77 1.16 -1.09 4.65
C LEU A 77 0.45 -2.19 3.86
N ASP A 78 -0.75 -2.60 4.28
CA ASP A 78 -1.50 -3.68 3.65
C ASP A 78 -2.02 -3.25 2.28
N ALA A 79 -2.60 -2.05 2.19
CA ALA A 79 -3.02 -1.48 0.93
C ALA A 79 -1.83 -1.20 -0.02
N ARG A 80 -0.65 -0.85 0.51
CA ARG A 80 0.56 -0.67 -0.31
C ARG A 80 1.05 -2.00 -0.89
N GLU A 81 0.99 -3.09 -0.14
CA GLU A 81 1.30 -4.43 -0.64
C GLU A 81 0.32 -4.82 -1.76
N GLN A 82 -0.99 -4.66 -1.52
CA GLN A 82 -2.01 -4.87 -2.56
C GLN A 82 -1.76 -4.00 -3.80
N GLY A 83 -1.36 -2.74 -3.60
CA GLY A 83 -1.06 -1.80 -4.67
C GLY A 83 0.13 -2.21 -5.53
N ILE A 84 1.14 -2.90 -4.98
CA ILE A 84 2.25 -3.46 -5.76
C ILE A 84 1.72 -4.52 -6.73
N LEU A 85 0.91 -5.45 -6.24
CA LEU A 85 0.34 -6.54 -7.06
C LEU A 85 -0.64 -6.02 -8.11
N LEU A 86 -1.42 -5.01 -7.74
CA LEU A 86 -2.34 -4.36 -8.68
C LEU A 86 -1.57 -3.59 -9.77
N MET A 87 -0.45 -2.93 -9.44
CA MET A 87 0.43 -2.29 -10.44
C MET A 87 0.90 -3.31 -11.48
N ASP A 88 1.34 -4.49 -11.04
CA ASP A 88 1.80 -5.55 -11.94
C ASP A 88 0.68 -6.09 -12.83
N SER A 89 -0.53 -6.18 -12.27
CA SER A 89 -1.73 -6.55 -13.04
C SER A 89 -2.08 -5.50 -14.09
N ILE A 90 -1.95 -4.21 -13.76
CA ILE A 90 -2.16 -3.11 -14.72
C ILE A 90 -1.09 -3.13 -15.81
N ASP A 91 0.17 -3.35 -15.45
CA ASP A 91 1.28 -3.46 -16.40
C ASP A 91 1.08 -4.63 -17.38
N LEU A 92 0.64 -5.79 -16.88
CA LEU A 92 0.29 -6.94 -17.72
C LEU A 92 -0.84 -6.58 -18.69
N ALA A 93 -1.94 -6.00 -18.20
CA ALA A 93 -3.07 -5.62 -19.03
C ALA A 93 -2.67 -4.58 -20.10
N THR A 94 -1.83 -3.62 -19.74
CA THR A 94 -1.26 -2.62 -20.66
C THR A 94 -0.47 -3.33 -21.77
N ALA A 95 0.45 -4.23 -21.41
CA ALA A 95 1.27 -4.96 -22.39
C ALA A 95 0.43 -5.86 -23.31
N GLN A 96 -0.64 -6.47 -22.79
CA GLN A 96 -1.57 -7.27 -23.59
C GLN A 96 -2.34 -6.41 -24.60
N HIS A 97 -2.79 -5.22 -24.18
CA HIS A 97 -3.46 -4.28 -25.06
C HIS A 97 -2.52 -3.76 -26.16
N GLU A 98 -1.29 -3.39 -25.81
CA GLU A 98 -0.24 -3.01 -26.78
C GLU A 98 0.02 -4.13 -27.80
N LEU A 99 0.21 -5.37 -27.35
CA LEU A 99 0.41 -6.52 -28.23
C LEU A 99 -0.78 -6.74 -29.18
N SER A 100 -2.02 -6.64 -28.68
CA SER A 100 -3.22 -6.76 -29.52
C SER A 100 -3.31 -5.66 -30.58
N SER A 101 -2.94 -4.44 -30.21
CA SER A 101 -2.88 -3.31 -31.15
C SER A 101 -1.82 -3.55 -32.24
N MET A 102 -0.65 -4.07 -31.86
CA MET A 102 0.44 -4.36 -32.78
C MET A 102 0.10 -5.51 -33.73
N ASP A 103 -0.50 -6.61 -33.24
CA ASP A 103 -1.00 -7.70 -34.09
C ASP A 103 -1.97 -7.18 -35.16
N SER A 104 -2.89 -6.30 -34.75
CA SER A 104 -3.88 -5.71 -35.65
C SER A 104 -3.22 -4.85 -36.75
N LEU A 105 -2.23 -4.04 -36.37
CA LEU A 105 -1.50 -3.16 -37.30
C LEU A 105 -0.58 -3.95 -38.26
N MET A 106 0.08 -5.01 -37.78
CA MET A 106 0.86 -5.91 -38.64
C MET A 106 -0.01 -6.60 -39.69
N ARG A 107 -1.17 -7.12 -39.28
CA ARG A 107 -2.12 -7.76 -40.21
C ARG A 107 -2.69 -6.77 -41.24
N ALA A 108 -2.79 -5.50 -40.87
CA ALA A 108 -3.19 -4.42 -41.78
C ALA A 108 -2.06 -4.01 -42.76
N GLY A 109 -0.85 -4.57 -42.63
CA GLY A 109 0.29 -4.26 -43.49
C GLY A 109 0.88 -2.87 -43.26
N ILE A 110 0.81 -2.34 -42.03
CA ILE A 110 1.43 -1.06 -41.70
C ILE A 110 2.95 -1.26 -41.57
N ASP A 111 3.71 -0.71 -42.52
CA ASP A 111 5.18 -0.86 -42.63
C ASP A 111 5.97 -0.30 -41.43
N SER A 112 5.34 0.48 -40.54
CA SER A 112 6.00 1.05 -39.37
C SER A 112 6.21 0.06 -38.22
N ILE A 113 5.60 -1.13 -38.27
CA ILE A 113 5.77 -2.16 -37.23
C ILE A 113 6.59 -3.30 -37.78
N THR A 114 7.73 -3.54 -37.16
CA THR A 114 8.60 -4.65 -37.53
C THR A 114 8.21 -5.93 -36.80
N GLN A 115 8.67 -7.07 -37.33
CA GLN A 115 8.58 -8.35 -36.64
C GLN A 115 9.29 -8.31 -35.27
N GLU A 116 10.39 -7.56 -35.17
CA GLU A 116 11.15 -7.41 -33.92
C GLU A 116 10.35 -6.67 -32.84
N ASP A 117 9.63 -5.61 -33.22
CA ASP A 117 8.74 -4.88 -32.30
C ASP A 117 7.66 -5.80 -31.72
N PHE A 118 7.06 -6.63 -32.58
CA PHE A 118 6.03 -7.59 -32.16
C PHE A 118 6.56 -8.66 -31.21
N GLU A 119 7.75 -9.17 -31.47
CA GLU A 119 8.41 -10.13 -30.59
C GLU A 119 8.76 -9.49 -29.23
N GLU A 120 9.16 -8.22 -29.22
CA GLU A 120 9.39 -7.48 -27.98
C GLU A 120 8.09 -7.32 -27.18
N ALA A 121 6.98 -6.99 -27.83
CA ALA A 121 5.66 -6.94 -27.17
C ALA A 121 5.26 -8.31 -26.58
N CYS A 122 5.53 -9.41 -27.30
CA CYS A 122 5.32 -10.76 -26.78
C CYS A 122 6.17 -11.04 -25.53
N ARG A 123 7.46 -10.69 -25.56
CA ARG A 123 8.39 -10.83 -24.43
C ARG A 123 7.92 -10.03 -23.21
N LYS A 124 7.44 -8.80 -23.43
CA LYS A 124 6.90 -7.94 -22.37
C LYS A 124 5.69 -8.57 -21.67
N VAL A 125 4.75 -9.15 -22.42
CA VAL A 125 3.60 -9.89 -21.84
C VAL A 125 4.08 -11.11 -21.04
N GLN A 126 5.02 -11.88 -21.59
CA GLN A 126 5.62 -13.03 -20.90
C GLN A 126 6.26 -12.63 -19.57
N PHE A 127 7.04 -11.55 -19.56
CA PHE A 127 7.70 -11.03 -18.36
C PHE A 127 6.70 -10.74 -17.24
N TYR A 128 5.64 -9.97 -17.52
CA TYR A 128 4.67 -9.61 -16.48
C TYR A 128 3.85 -10.81 -16.00
N LYS A 129 3.52 -11.77 -16.88
CA LYS A 129 2.89 -13.04 -16.47
C LYS A 129 3.77 -13.80 -15.50
N GLN A 130 5.05 -13.95 -15.81
CA GLN A 130 6.00 -14.66 -14.95
C GLN A 130 6.21 -13.95 -13.61
N LYS A 131 6.27 -12.62 -13.62
CA LYS A 131 6.35 -11.80 -12.41
C LYS A 131 5.17 -12.07 -11.48
N ILE A 132 3.93 -11.95 -11.97
CA ILE A 132 2.72 -12.20 -11.17
C ILE A 132 2.66 -13.64 -10.67
N GLN A 133 3.02 -14.62 -11.51
CA GLN A 133 3.06 -16.03 -11.10
C GLN A 133 4.06 -16.26 -9.96
N HIS A 134 5.23 -15.63 -10.04
CA HIS A 134 6.25 -15.73 -9.01
C HIS A 134 5.78 -15.07 -7.70
N ASP A 135 5.16 -13.90 -7.76
CA ASP A 135 4.70 -13.18 -6.58
C ASP A 135 3.53 -13.90 -5.90
N ASN A 136 2.63 -14.52 -6.67
CA ASN A 136 1.56 -15.35 -6.13
C ASN A 136 2.06 -16.63 -5.45
N LYS A 137 3.23 -17.17 -5.85
CA LYS A 137 3.84 -18.35 -5.20
C LYS A 137 4.53 -18.03 -3.87
N LYS A 138 4.83 -16.75 -3.61
CA LYS A 138 5.53 -16.29 -2.41
C LYS A 138 4.60 -15.88 -1.27
N LYS A 139 3.29 -15.82 -1.53
CA LYS A 139 2.24 -15.63 -0.52
C LYS A 139 1.90 -16.94 0.15
#